data_AF-A0A401FVN3-F1
#
_entry.id   AF-A0A401FVN3-F1
#
_cell.length_a   1.000
_cell.length_b   1.000
_cell.length_c   1.000
_cell.angle_alpha   90.00
_cell.angle_beta   90.00
_cell.angle_gamma   90.00
#
_symmetry.space_group_name_H-M   'P 1'
#
loop_
_entity.id
_entity.type
_entity.pdbx_description
1 polymer ?
#
loop_
_entity_poly.entity_id
_entity_poly.type
_entity_poly.pdbx_seq_one_letter_code
_entity_poly.pdbx_strand_id
1 'polypeptide(L)'
;MLKIAWFLFDADGIRVSAETDGNVTDYLVDKNRDYAQVLEERDGSGGLIVSYVYGDDLIRQKRGDAFSYYQYDGQLSTRQLTDGSGNVTDTCIYDAFGEVLSQSGNTENSYLYTGEQYDPNAEFYYLRARYYDPAGGRFLSSDPYAGRQSEPVTLHKYLYANANPVMYNDPSGKISIAMDLSVTNSMMNNLIRMQVNTTVRSITKIIGGSLLTTCSYFKIR
;
A
#
# COMPACT_ATOMS: atom_id res chain seq x y z
N MET A 1 29.94 2.52 6.33
CA MET A 1 29.67 3.95 6.55
C MET A 1 28.25 4.04 7.05
N LEU A 2 28.00 4.61 8.23
CA LEU A 2 26.62 4.78 8.72
C LEU A 2 25.96 5.83 7.82
N LYS A 3 24.80 5.49 7.24
CA LYS A 3 23.95 6.45 6.54
C LYS A 3 22.98 7.06 7.54
N ILE A 4 22.72 8.36 7.42
CA ILE A 4 21.72 9.05 8.23
C ILE A 4 20.53 9.36 7.33
N ALA A 5 19.34 9.00 7.80
CA ALA A 5 18.09 9.29 7.13
C ALA A 5 17.24 10.26 7.98
N TRP A 6 16.64 11.25 7.33
CA TRP A 6 15.65 12.16 7.92
C TRP A 6 14.28 11.90 7.30
N PHE A 7 13.22 12.06 8.10
CA PHE A 7 11.85 11.87 7.64
C PHE A 7 10.98 13.05 8.05
N LEU A 8 10.11 13.50 7.13
CA LEU A 8 9.10 14.50 7.40
C LEU A 8 7.72 13.87 7.40
N PHE A 9 6.90 14.28 8.36
CA PHE A 9 5.54 13.81 8.54
C PHE A 9 4.57 14.98 8.48
N ASP A 10 3.39 14.74 7.94
CA ASP A 10 2.30 15.70 7.99
C ASP A 10 1.60 15.73 9.36
N ALA A 11 0.58 16.57 9.49
CA ALA A 11 -0.18 16.75 10.73
C ALA A 11 -0.94 15.47 11.18
N ASP A 12 -1.19 14.52 10.26
CA ASP A 12 -1.84 13.25 10.57
C ASP A 12 -0.81 12.16 10.94
N GLY A 13 0.49 12.49 10.93
CA GLY A 13 1.59 11.57 11.22
C GLY A 13 1.95 10.65 10.04
N ILE A 14 1.53 10.99 8.82
CA ILE A 14 1.89 10.23 7.61
C ILE A 14 3.19 10.80 7.03
N ARG A 15 4.12 9.91 6.66
CA ARG A 15 5.41 10.28 6.06
C ARG A 15 5.18 10.88 4.68
N VAL A 16 5.69 12.09 4.47
CA VAL A 16 5.55 12.85 3.22
C VAL A 16 6.89 13.16 2.55
N SER A 17 8.01 12.98 3.23
CA SER A 17 9.34 13.08 2.64
C SER A 17 10.36 12.24 3.40
N ALA A 18 11.41 11.80 2.70
CA ALA A 18 12.58 11.17 3.26
C ALA A 18 13.84 11.77 2.63
N GLU A 19 14.88 11.98 3.42
CA GLU A 19 16.19 12.40 2.94
C GLU A 19 17.24 11.39 3.41
N THR A 20 18.03 10.84 2.49
CA THR A 20 19.17 9.99 2.84
C THR A 20 20.42 10.45 2.11
N ASP A 21 21.49 10.72 2.88
CA ASP A 21 22.77 11.20 2.36
C ASP A 21 22.63 12.43 1.43
N GLY A 22 21.71 13.34 1.75
CA GLY A 22 21.41 14.55 0.97
C GLY A 22 20.50 14.34 -0.24
N ASN A 23 20.04 13.11 -0.51
CA ASN A 23 19.06 12.83 -1.56
C ASN A 23 17.65 12.86 -0.95
N VAL A 24 16.87 13.85 -1.37
CA VAL A 24 15.48 14.04 -0.93
C VAL A 24 14.53 13.29 -1.86
N THR A 25 13.58 12.57 -1.25
CA THR A 25 12.45 11.93 -1.91
C THR A 25 11.16 12.42 -1.28
N ASP A 26 10.38 13.18 -2.04
CA ASP A 26 9.05 13.66 -1.65
C ASP A 26 7.95 12.70 -2.11
N TYR A 27 6.95 12.50 -1.27
CA TYR A 27 5.87 11.55 -1.50
C TYR A 27 4.55 12.25 -1.80
N LEU A 28 3.94 11.95 -2.95
CA LEU A 28 2.54 12.26 -3.22
C LEU A 28 1.68 11.15 -2.63
N VAL A 29 0.99 11.42 -1.53
CA VAL A 29 0.23 10.42 -0.77
C VAL A 29 -1.27 10.55 -1.02
N ASP A 30 -1.92 9.45 -1.41
CA ASP A 30 -3.37 9.33 -1.40
C ASP A 30 -3.87 8.86 -0.04
N LYS A 31 -4.71 9.69 0.58
CA LYS A 31 -5.34 9.44 1.88
C LYS A 31 -6.81 9.03 1.77
N ASN A 32 -7.36 8.92 0.56
CA ASN A 32 -8.78 8.57 0.34
C ASN A 32 -9.03 7.05 0.32
N ARG A 33 -7.99 6.25 0.57
CA ARG A 33 -8.04 4.79 0.68
C ARG A 33 -8.06 4.38 2.15
N ASP A 34 -8.33 3.10 2.41
CA ASP A 34 -8.39 2.54 3.78
C ASP A 34 -7.09 2.80 4.57
N TYR A 35 -5.96 2.82 3.86
CA TYR A 35 -4.65 3.18 4.39
C TYR A 35 -3.98 4.19 3.46
N ALA A 36 -3.18 5.10 4.02
CA ALA A 36 -2.41 6.05 3.23
C ALA A 36 -1.44 5.31 2.28
N GLN A 37 -1.45 5.66 1.00
CA GLN A 37 -0.61 5.03 -0.03
C GLN A 37 0.17 6.09 -0.81
N VAL A 38 1.43 5.82 -1.11
CA VAL A 38 2.23 6.70 -1.97
C VAL A 38 1.84 6.42 -3.42
N LEU A 39 1.39 7.45 -4.14
CA LEU A 39 1.10 7.39 -5.57
C LEU A 39 2.33 7.74 -6.41
N GLU A 40 3.17 8.66 -5.94
CA GLU A 40 4.38 9.07 -6.63
C GLU A 40 5.49 9.37 -5.63
N GLU A 41 6.71 9.06 -6.02
CA GLU A 41 7.93 9.56 -5.39
C GLU A 41 8.58 10.55 -6.34
N ARG A 42 9.01 11.69 -5.80
CA ARG A 42 9.61 12.79 -6.54
C ARG A 42 10.93 13.20 -5.92
N ASP A 43 11.87 13.67 -6.72
CA ASP A 43 13.11 14.25 -6.19
C ASP A 43 12.83 15.59 -5.48
N GLY A 44 13.80 16.11 -4.74
CA GLY A 44 13.67 17.39 -4.04
C GLY A 44 13.50 18.63 -4.95
N SER A 45 13.55 18.47 -6.27
CA SER A 45 13.21 19.51 -7.26
C SER A 45 11.82 19.30 -7.88
N GLY A 46 11.09 18.27 -7.45
CA GLY A 46 9.75 17.90 -7.94
C GLY A 46 9.75 16.99 -9.17
N GLY A 47 10.90 16.53 -9.64
CA GLY A 47 11.02 15.59 -10.76
C GLY A 47 10.46 14.22 -10.39
N LEU A 48 9.72 13.58 -11.30
CA LEU A 48 9.11 12.27 -11.04
C LEU A 48 10.19 11.16 -11.04
N ILE A 49 10.29 10.43 -9.93
CA ILE A 49 11.17 9.26 -9.79
C ILE A 49 10.40 7.99 -10.15
N VAL A 50 9.27 7.77 -9.47
CA VAL A 50 8.41 6.60 -9.69
C VAL A 50 6.96 6.98 -9.49
N SER A 51 6.09 6.36 -10.29
CA SER A 51 4.64 6.42 -10.13
C SER A 51 4.09 5.01 -9.89
N TYR A 52 3.11 4.91 -9.02
CA TYR A 52 2.47 3.67 -8.61
C TYR A 52 1.01 3.66 -9.09
N VAL A 53 0.55 2.51 -9.56
CA VAL A 53 -0.85 2.30 -9.94
C VAL A 53 -1.45 1.28 -9.00
N TYR A 54 -2.52 1.67 -8.32
CA TYR A 54 -3.26 0.82 -7.40
C TYR A 54 -4.61 0.43 -7.98
N GLY A 55 -4.96 -0.86 -7.85
CA GLY A 55 -6.32 -1.35 -7.93
C GLY A 55 -6.92 -1.36 -6.52
N ASP A 56 -7.21 -2.55 -6.00
CA ASP A 56 -7.37 -2.74 -4.55
C ASP A 56 -6.02 -2.84 -3.86
N ASP A 57 -5.10 -3.56 -4.47
CA ASP A 57 -3.69 -3.64 -4.09
C ASP A 57 -2.80 -2.88 -5.08
N LEU A 58 -1.51 -2.74 -4.78
CA LEU A 58 -0.53 -2.13 -5.67
C LEU A 58 -0.35 -3.02 -6.91
N ILE A 59 -0.67 -2.53 -8.11
CA ILE A 59 -0.62 -3.36 -9.33
C ILE A 59 0.76 -3.27 -9.98
N ARG A 60 1.30 -2.06 -10.09
CA ARG A 60 2.56 -1.80 -10.78
C ARG A 60 3.23 -0.52 -10.33
N GLN A 61 4.53 -0.46 -10.56
CA GLN A 61 5.31 0.76 -10.56
C GLN A 61 5.80 1.11 -11.97
N LYS A 62 6.01 2.40 -12.23
CA LYS A 62 6.70 2.91 -13.42
C LYS A 62 7.85 3.82 -12.99
N ARG A 63 9.08 3.44 -13.31
CA ARG A 63 10.30 4.23 -13.09
C ARG A 63 10.90 4.57 -14.45
N GLY A 64 10.93 5.86 -14.80
CA GLY A 64 11.20 6.29 -16.18
C GLY A 64 10.21 5.66 -17.17
N ASP A 65 10.71 4.81 -18.07
CA ASP A 65 9.91 4.07 -19.05
C ASP A 65 9.73 2.58 -18.74
N ALA A 66 10.36 2.10 -17.67
CA ALA A 66 10.24 0.71 -17.24
C ALA A 66 8.98 0.51 -16.39
N PHE A 67 8.24 -0.56 -16.68
CA PHE A 67 7.12 -1.02 -15.87
C PHE A 67 7.50 -2.30 -15.14
N SER A 68 7.15 -2.37 -13.86
CA SER A 68 7.27 -3.58 -13.04
C SER A 68 5.93 -3.87 -12.40
N TYR A 69 5.41 -5.08 -12.62
CA TYR A 69 4.12 -5.54 -12.11
C TYR A 69 4.33 -6.45 -10.91
N TYR A 70 3.59 -6.19 -9.84
CA TYR A 70 3.71 -6.92 -8.59
C TYR A 70 2.93 -8.23 -8.63
N GLN A 71 3.57 -9.30 -8.16
CA GLN A 71 2.96 -10.62 -7.99
C GLN A 71 3.03 -11.01 -6.52
N TYR A 72 1.87 -11.25 -5.92
CA TYR A 72 1.73 -11.41 -4.47
C TYR A 72 1.49 -12.86 -4.04
N ASP A 73 1.79 -13.16 -2.79
CA ASP A 73 1.23 -14.33 -2.09
C ASP A 73 -0.12 -14.02 -1.43
N GLY A 74 -0.68 -15.00 -0.71
CA GLY A 74 -1.96 -14.85 -0.03
C GLY A 74 -1.98 -13.84 1.12
N GLN A 75 -0.81 -13.34 1.54
CA GLN A 75 -0.67 -12.30 2.56
C GLN A 75 -0.36 -10.92 1.94
N LEU A 76 -0.42 -10.82 0.61
CA LEU A 76 -0.07 -9.62 -0.15
C LEU A 76 1.43 -9.27 -0.09
N SER A 77 2.30 -10.22 0.27
CA SER A 77 3.75 -10.00 0.18
C SER A 77 4.21 -10.14 -1.27
N THR A 78 5.03 -9.19 -1.74
CA THR A 78 5.58 -9.23 -3.10
C THR A 78 6.49 -10.42 -3.28
N ARG A 79 6.07 -11.46 -4.01
CA ARG A 79 6.92 -12.65 -4.27
C ARG A 79 7.74 -12.51 -5.53
N GLN A 80 7.21 -11.81 -6.53
CA GLN A 80 7.89 -11.62 -7.81
C GLN A 80 7.54 -10.25 -8.39
N LEU A 81 8.45 -9.73 -9.22
CA LEU A 81 8.15 -8.66 -10.16
C LEU A 81 8.23 -9.21 -11.58
N THR A 82 7.37 -8.68 -12.44
CA THR A 82 7.32 -9.04 -13.87
C THR A 82 7.43 -7.79 -14.74
N ASP A 83 8.01 -7.94 -15.92
CA ASP A 83 8.07 -6.86 -16.92
C ASP A 83 6.75 -6.72 -17.71
N GLY A 84 6.70 -5.75 -18.63
CA GLY A 84 5.53 -5.55 -19.50
C GLY A 84 5.22 -6.69 -20.48
N SER A 85 6.11 -7.67 -20.62
CA SER A 85 5.90 -8.89 -21.41
C SER A 85 5.51 -10.09 -20.53
N GLY A 86 5.45 -9.92 -19.21
CA GLY A 86 5.14 -10.98 -18.25
C GLY A 86 6.33 -11.86 -17.87
N ASN A 87 7.57 -11.49 -18.21
CA ASN A 87 8.74 -12.23 -17.76
C ASN A 87 9.04 -11.87 -16.31
N VAL A 88 9.38 -12.87 -15.49
CA VAL A 88 9.82 -12.64 -14.10
C VAL A 88 11.19 -11.98 -14.10
N THR A 89 11.29 -10.80 -13.49
CA THR A 89 12.52 -10.02 -13.39
C THR A 89 13.16 -10.13 -12.01
N ASP A 90 12.34 -10.26 -10.97
CA ASP A 90 12.77 -10.26 -9.58
C ASP A 90 11.99 -11.32 -8.80
N THR A 91 12.62 -11.90 -7.79
CA THR A 91 11.97 -12.83 -6.85
C THR A 91 12.36 -12.49 -5.43
N CYS A 92 11.44 -12.67 -4.49
CA CYS A 92 11.66 -12.44 -3.07
C CYS A 92 11.16 -13.65 -2.26
N ILE A 93 11.95 -14.05 -1.28
CA ILE A 93 11.63 -15.09 -0.31
C ILE A 93 11.76 -14.49 1.08
N TYR A 94 10.69 -14.60 1.85
CA TYR A 94 10.61 -14.11 3.22
C TYR A 94 10.52 -15.27 4.21
N ASP A 95 10.94 -15.02 5.44
CA ASP A 95 10.55 -15.81 6.59
C ASP A 95 9.11 -15.46 7.03
N ALA A 96 8.65 -16.01 8.16
CA ALA A 96 7.31 -15.74 8.68
C ALA A 96 7.11 -14.31 9.21
N PHE A 97 8.19 -13.60 9.56
CA PHE A 97 8.14 -12.24 10.11
C PHE A 97 8.48 -11.18 9.06
N GLY A 98 8.73 -11.57 7.81
CA GLY A 98 8.99 -10.64 6.71
C GLY A 98 10.46 -10.27 6.51
N GLU A 99 11.38 -10.98 7.17
CA GLU A 99 12.82 -10.90 6.89
C GLU A 99 13.10 -11.53 5.53
N VAL A 100 13.88 -10.84 4.69
CA VAL A 100 14.21 -11.31 3.34
C VAL A 100 15.30 -12.37 3.43
N LEU A 101 14.93 -13.63 3.18
CA LEU A 101 15.86 -14.77 3.16
C LEU A 101 16.64 -14.84 1.84
N SER A 102 16.01 -14.44 0.74
CA SER A 102 16.63 -14.41 -0.58
C SER A 102 15.90 -13.43 -1.49
N GLN A 103 16.66 -12.68 -2.27
CA GLN A 103 16.12 -11.79 -3.29
C GLN A 103 16.98 -11.89 -4.56
N SER A 104 16.33 -11.82 -5.72
CA SER A 104 16.98 -11.76 -7.03
C SER A 104 16.43 -10.60 -7.85
N GLY A 105 17.20 -10.16 -8.83
CA GLY A 105 16.84 -9.04 -9.70
C GLY A 105 17.41 -7.71 -9.20
N ASN A 106 17.30 -6.68 -10.02
CA ASN A 106 17.89 -5.37 -9.79
C ASN A 106 16.84 -4.25 -9.86
N THR A 107 15.55 -4.59 -9.87
CA THR A 107 14.49 -3.59 -9.90
C THR A 107 14.43 -2.88 -8.55
N GLU A 108 14.64 -1.57 -8.58
CA GLU A 108 14.46 -0.73 -7.39
C GLU A 108 12.98 -0.77 -6.97
N ASN A 109 12.71 -1.25 -5.76
CA ASN A 109 11.37 -1.51 -5.26
C ASN A 109 11.30 -1.27 -3.76
N SER A 110 10.36 -0.40 -3.36
CA SER A 110 10.12 -0.08 -1.96
C SER A 110 9.09 -1.00 -1.30
N TYR A 111 8.33 -1.82 -2.04
CA TYR A 111 7.18 -2.56 -1.50
C TYR A 111 7.42 -4.08 -1.47
N LEU A 112 7.55 -4.63 -0.26
CA LEU A 112 7.98 -6.02 -0.05
C LEU A 112 6.95 -6.82 0.76
N TYR A 113 7.29 -7.22 2.00
CA TYR A 113 6.44 -8.04 2.85
C TYR A 113 5.10 -7.36 3.17
N THR A 114 4.00 -8.11 3.09
CA THR A 114 2.61 -7.61 3.28
C THR A 114 2.24 -6.40 2.44
N GLY A 115 3.00 -6.10 1.36
CA GLY A 115 2.80 -4.93 0.52
C GLY A 115 3.20 -3.62 1.20
N GLU A 116 3.98 -3.68 2.29
CA GLU A 116 4.39 -2.49 3.05
C GLU A 116 5.73 -1.93 2.56
N GLN A 117 5.91 -0.63 2.78
CA GLN A 117 7.10 0.10 2.33
C GLN A 117 8.31 -0.26 3.20
N TYR A 118 9.30 -0.91 2.62
CA TYR A 118 10.59 -1.22 3.23
C TYR A 118 11.59 -0.09 3.00
N ASP A 119 12.25 0.34 4.06
CA ASP A 119 13.36 1.28 3.99
C ASP A 119 14.68 0.51 4.08
N PRO A 120 15.45 0.37 2.98
CA PRO A 120 16.69 -0.40 2.99
C PRO A 120 17.83 0.26 3.77
N ASN A 121 17.71 1.54 4.12
CA ASN A 121 18.73 2.21 4.94
C ASN A 121 18.47 1.99 6.44
N ALA A 122 17.20 1.93 6.83
CA ALA A 122 16.79 1.64 8.21
C ALA A 122 16.59 0.14 8.48
N GLU A 123 16.46 -0.66 7.42
CA GLU A 123 16.14 -2.11 7.45
C GLU A 123 14.77 -2.42 8.06
N PHE A 124 13.84 -1.46 8.02
CA PHE A 124 12.54 -1.54 8.67
C PHE A 124 11.39 -1.29 7.69
N TYR A 125 10.23 -1.86 8.00
CA TYR A 125 8.99 -1.56 7.30
C TYR A 125 8.28 -0.36 7.92
N TYR A 126 7.84 0.58 7.08
CA TYR A 126 7.02 1.71 7.47
C TYR A 126 5.52 1.37 7.38
N LEU A 127 4.90 1.11 8.53
CA LEU A 127 3.47 0.77 8.65
C LEU A 127 2.65 2.00 9.05
N ARG A 128 2.99 3.18 8.51
CA ARG A 128 2.34 4.47 8.80
C ARG A 128 2.54 4.95 10.23
N ALA A 129 1.84 4.36 11.19
CA ALA A 129 1.90 4.78 12.60
C ALA A 129 3.18 4.33 13.30
N ARG A 130 3.77 3.20 12.88
CA ARG A 130 4.96 2.61 13.51
C ARG A 130 5.90 2.01 12.47
N TYR A 131 7.18 1.95 12.83
CA TYR A 131 8.17 1.17 12.10
C TYR A 131 8.25 -0.24 12.70
N TYR A 132 8.25 -1.22 11.81
CA TYR A 132 8.32 -2.64 12.13
C TYR A 132 9.70 -3.18 11.77
N ASP A 133 10.32 -3.84 12.74
CA ASP A 133 11.58 -4.56 12.60
C ASP A 133 11.30 -6.04 12.27
N PRO A 134 11.54 -6.48 11.01
CA PRO A 134 11.32 -7.86 10.62
C PRO A 134 12.30 -8.84 11.28
N ALA A 135 13.57 -8.44 11.49
CA ALA A 135 14.59 -9.30 12.11
C ALA A 135 14.28 -9.54 13.60
N GLY A 136 13.80 -8.52 14.29
CA GLY A 136 13.34 -8.60 15.68
C GLY A 136 11.92 -9.12 15.87
N GLY A 137 11.14 -9.23 14.78
CA GLY A 137 9.73 -9.62 14.76
C GLY A 137 8.82 -8.71 15.59
N ARG A 138 9.12 -7.40 15.67
CA ARG A 138 8.43 -6.46 16.58
C ARG A 138 8.43 -5.01 16.09
N PHE A 139 7.56 -4.18 16.65
CA PHE A 139 7.61 -2.74 16.44
C PHE A 139 8.76 -2.08 17.20
N LEU A 140 9.26 -0.97 16.66
CA LEU A 140 10.32 -0.17 17.30
C LEU A 140 9.79 0.77 18.39
N SER A 141 8.52 1.16 18.28
CA SER A 141 7.85 2.05 19.23
C SER A 141 6.71 1.34 19.96
N SER A 142 6.47 1.78 21.19
CA SER A 142 5.38 1.28 22.02
C SER A 142 4.03 1.60 21.38
N ASP A 143 3.12 0.64 21.39
CA ASP A 143 1.73 0.82 21.02
C ASP A 143 1.08 1.88 21.94
N PRO A 144 0.47 2.95 21.38
CA PRO A 144 -0.28 3.91 22.19
C PRO A 144 -1.59 3.30 22.75
N TYR A 145 -2.07 2.20 22.18
CA TYR A 145 -3.25 1.53 22.69
C TYR A 145 -2.99 0.96 24.08
N ALA A 146 -3.85 1.29 25.06
CA ALA A 146 -3.70 0.83 26.44
C ALA A 146 -3.82 -0.70 26.58
N GLY A 147 -4.46 -1.38 25.63
CA GLY A 147 -4.77 -2.81 25.71
C GLY A 147 -5.99 -3.08 26.59
N ARG A 148 -6.38 -4.36 26.65
CA ARG A 148 -7.52 -4.85 27.45
C ARG A 148 -7.05 -5.96 28.37
N GLN A 149 -7.45 -5.90 29.63
CA GLN A 149 -7.12 -6.96 30.59
C GLN A 149 -7.72 -8.33 30.20
N SER A 150 -8.86 -8.32 29.51
CA SER A 150 -9.50 -9.52 28.97
C SER A 150 -8.75 -10.14 27.78
N GLU A 151 -7.83 -9.40 27.16
CA GLU A 151 -7.06 -9.83 25.99
C GLU A 151 -5.56 -9.58 26.25
N PRO A 152 -4.88 -10.43 27.06
CA PRO A 152 -3.53 -10.16 27.54
C PRO A 152 -2.49 -9.90 26.44
N VAL A 153 -2.69 -10.44 25.24
CA VAL A 153 -1.82 -10.19 24.07
C VAL A 153 -1.73 -8.69 23.74
N THR A 154 -2.80 -7.94 23.93
CA THR A 154 -2.86 -6.48 23.67
C THR A 154 -2.09 -5.65 24.71
N LEU A 155 -1.66 -6.26 25.82
CA LEU A 155 -0.84 -5.60 26.83
C LEU A 155 0.64 -5.56 26.43
N HIS A 156 1.07 -6.41 25.48
CA HIS A 156 2.41 -6.37 24.92
C HIS A 156 2.55 -5.27 23.87
N LYS A 157 3.20 -4.17 24.23
CA LYS A 157 3.25 -2.92 23.45
C LYS A 157 4.07 -2.95 22.17
N TYR A 158 4.77 -4.03 21.87
CA TYR A 158 5.68 -4.11 20.72
C TYR A 158 5.35 -5.26 19.77
N LEU A 159 4.31 -6.04 20.04
CA LEU A 159 3.99 -7.21 19.23
C LEU A 159 3.52 -6.79 17.83
N TYR A 160 4.14 -7.38 16.82
CA TYR A 160 3.60 -7.42 15.48
C TYR A 160 2.64 -8.60 15.35
N ALA A 161 1.49 -8.38 14.70
CA ALA A 161 0.55 -9.43 14.32
C ALA A 161 0.19 -10.41 15.46
N ASN A 162 0.07 -9.93 16.70
CA ASN A 162 -0.14 -10.76 17.89
C ASN A 162 0.83 -11.95 18.04
N ALA A 163 2.08 -11.81 17.58
CA ALA A 163 3.08 -12.88 17.49
C ALA A 163 2.71 -14.07 16.57
N ASN A 164 1.70 -13.91 15.71
CA ASN A 164 1.29 -14.91 14.74
C ASN A 164 1.14 -14.26 13.35
N PRO A 165 2.26 -13.85 12.72
CA PRO A 165 2.25 -13.15 11.44
C PRO A 165 1.75 -14.01 10.28
N VAL A 166 1.64 -15.33 10.42
CA VAL A 166 1.04 -16.19 9.39
C VAL A 166 -0.48 -16.01 9.28
N MET A 167 -1.12 -15.70 10.42
CA MET A 167 -2.59 -15.54 10.50
C MET A 167 -3.03 -14.09 10.57
N TYR A 168 -2.14 -13.18 10.96
CA TYR A 168 -2.45 -11.78 11.21
C TYR A 168 -1.44 -10.85 10.52
N ASN A 169 -1.89 -9.66 10.15
CA ASN A 169 -1.04 -8.55 9.73
C ASN A 169 -1.49 -7.26 10.44
N ASP A 170 -0.72 -6.18 10.33
CA ASP A 170 -1.11 -4.85 10.83
C ASP A 170 -0.82 -3.78 9.78
N PRO A 171 -1.72 -3.55 8.81
CA PRO A 171 -1.48 -2.58 7.73
C PRO A 171 -1.42 -1.12 8.23
N SER A 172 -1.95 -0.85 9.42
CA SER A 172 -2.02 0.52 9.97
C SER A 172 -0.87 0.85 10.92
N GLY A 173 -0.12 -0.16 11.34
CA GLY A 173 0.80 -0.06 12.47
C GLY A 173 0.08 0.27 13.78
N LYS A 174 -1.19 -0.09 13.96
CA LYS A 174 -1.98 0.18 15.18
C LYS A 174 -2.80 -1.03 15.65
N ILE A 175 -3.27 -1.87 14.74
CA ILE A 175 -4.21 -2.94 15.04
C ILE A 175 -3.85 -4.17 14.22
N SER A 176 -3.56 -5.27 14.91
CA SER A 176 -3.44 -6.59 14.28
C SER A 176 -4.81 -7.08 13.83
N ILE A 177 -4.93 -7.42 12.55
CA ILE A 177 -6.15 -7.95 11.92
C ILE A 177 -5.89 -9.35 11.37
N ALA A 178 -6.90 -10.22 11.40
CA ALA A 178 -6.79 -11.54 10.79
C ALA A 178 -6.73 -11.41 9.26
N MET A 179 -5.89 -12.20 8.61
CA MET A 179 -5.71 -12.18 7.16
C MET A 179 -7.03 -12.40 6.41
N ASP A 180 -7.84 -13.36 6.85
CA ASP A 180 -9.16 -13.61 6.26
C ASP A 180 -10.07 -12.38 6.30
N LEU A 181 -10.01 -11.59 7.38
CA LEU A 181 -10.77 -10.35 7.51
C LEU A 181 -10.23 -9.25 6.58
N SER A 182 -8.91 -9.16 6.43
CA SER A 182 -8.28 -8.24 5.48
C SER A 182 -8.72 -8.52 4.04
N VAL A 183 -8.63 -9.79 3.61
CA VAL A 183 -9.07 -10.23 2.27
C VAL A 183 -10.57 -10.01 2.09
N THR A 184 -11.38 -10.36 3.11
CA THR A 184 -12.84 -10.18 3.06
C THR A 184 -13.22 -8.71 2.94
N ASN A 185 -12.54 -7.79 3.63
CA ASN A 185 -12.76 -6.35 3.51
C ASN A 185 -12.47 -5.85 2.10
N SER A 186 -11.36 -6.27 1.50
CA SER A 186 -11.03 -5.96 0.10
C SER A 186 -12.11 -6.49 -0.86
N MET A 187 -12.57 -7.73 -0.66
CA MET A 187 -13.65 -8.31 -1.46
C MET A 187 -14.98 -7.57 -1.28
N MET A 188 -15.35 -7.19 -0.05
CA MET A 188 -16.57 -6.41 0.21
C MET A 188 -16.51 -5.03 -0.45
N ASN A 189 -15.36 -4.34 -0.35
CA ASN A 189 -15.15 -3.05 -1.00
C ASN A 189 -15.33 -3.15 -2.51
N ASN A 190 -14.84 -4.23 -3.13
CA ASN A 190 -15.07 -4.51 -4.54
C ASN A 190 -16.54 -4.72 -4.88
N LEU A 191 -17.24 -5.54 -4.09
CA LEU A 191 -18.66 -5.80 -4.30
C LEU A 191 -19.48 -4.51 -4.18
N ILE A 192 -19.17 -3.64 -3.22
CA ILE A 192 -19.81 -2.33 -3.05
C ILE A 192 -19.55 -1.45 -4.28
N ARG A 193 -18.30 -1.34 -4.73
CA ARG A 193 -17.92 -0.54 -5.91
C ARG A 193 -18.61 -1.05 -7.18
N MET A 194 -18.69 -2.37 -7.36
CA MET A 194 -19.43 -3.00 -8.46
C MET A 194 -20.93 -2.70 -8.38
N GLN A 195 -21.54 -2.77 -7.20
CA GLN A 195 -22.95 -2.49 -7.00
C GLN A 195 -23.29 -1.02 -7.27
N VAL A 196 -22.45 -0.08 -6.81
CA VAL A 196 -22.61 1.36 -7.10
C VAL A 196 -22.51 1.62 -8.60
N ASN A 197 -21.48 1.09 -9.28
CA ASN A 197 -21.32 1.27 -10.73
C ASN A 197 -22.50 0.71 -11.53
N THR A 198 -23.04 -0.45 -11.13
CA THR A 198 -24.19 -1.08 -11.80
C THR A 198 -25.47 -0.26 -11.56
N THR A 199 -25.64 0.27 -10.35
CA THR A 199 -26.79 1.10 -9.98
C THR A 199 -26.75 2.45 -10.69
N VAL A 200 -25.59 3.12 -10.73
CA VAL A 200 -25.38 4.37 -11.47
C VAL A 200 -25.62 4.16 -12.96
N ARG A 201 -25.12 3.09 -13.57
CA ARG A 201 -25.40 2.73 -14.98
C ARG A 201 -26.89 2.48 -15.22
N SER A 202 -27.57 1.85 -14.28
CA SER A 202 -29.01 1.60 -14.38
C SER A 202 -29.80 2.92 -14.28
N ILE A 203 -29.44 3.81 -13.35
CA ILE A 203 -30.03 5.13 -13.18
C ILE A 203 -29.76 6.02 -14.40
N THR A 204 -28.53 6.07 -14.93
CA THR A 204 -28.21 6.86 -16.13
C THR A 204 -28.87 6.30 -17.39
N LYS A 205 -29.14 4.99 -17.47
CA LYS A 205 -29.97 4.41 -18.54
C LYS A 205 -31.44 4.79 -18.41
N ILE A 206 -31.97 4.87 -17.18
CA ILE A 206 -33.34 5.33 -16.90
C ILE A 206 -33.50 6.83 -17.19
N ILE A 207 -32.56 7.66 -16.72
CA ILE A 207 -32.60 9.13 -16.89
C ILE A 207 -32.19 9.52 -18.31
N GLY A 208 -31.14 8.93 -18.88
CA GLY A 208 -30.68 9.17 -20.26
C GLY A 208 -31.63 8.65 -21.34
N GLY A 209 -32.44 7.64 -21.03
CA GLY A 209 -33.56 7.20 -21.88
C GLY A 209 -34.75 8.16 -21.88
N SER A 210 -34.80 9.15 -20.97
CA SER A 210 -35.90 10.10 -20.81
C SER A 210 -35.60 11.51 -21.37
N LEU A 211 -34.39 11.76 -21.89
CA LEU A 211 -33.96 13.08 -22.37
C LEU A 211 -33.72 13.19 -23.89
N LEU A 212 -34.09 12.17 -24.67
CA LEU A 212 -33.89 12.17 -26.14
C LEU A 212 -35.20 12.23 -26.97
N THR A 213 -36.35 12.60 -26.41
CA THR A 213 -37.64 12.57 -27.15
C THR A 213 -38.39 13.90 -27.27
N THR A 214 -37.78 15.06 -27.04
CA THR A 214 -38.41 16.34 -27.44
C THR A 214 -37.40 17.38 -27.90
N CYS A 215 -36.95 17.30 -29.16
CA CYS A 215 -36.64 18.51 -29.93
C CYS A 215 -36.70 18.21 -31.43
N SER A 216 -37.91 18.00 -31.94
CA SER A 216 -38.21 18.10 -33.36
C SER A 216 -39.44 19.00 -33.47
N TYR A 217 -39.24 20.29 -33.72
CA TYR A 217 -40.09 21.20 -34.52
C TYR A 217 -39.66 22.66 -34.30
N PHE A 218 -38.86 23.24 -35.21
CA PHE A 218 -39.15 24.56 -35.79
C PHE A 218 -38.26 24.81 -37.01
N LYS A 219 -38.85 24.63 -38.19
CA LYS A 219 -38.31 25.09 -39.46
C LYS A 219 -39.09 26.38 -39.77
N ILE A 220 -38.47 27.55 -39.61
CA ILE A 220 -39.03 28.80 -40.14
C ILE A 220 -38.26 29.14 -41.42
N ARG A 221 -39.02 29.55 -42.43
CA ARG A 221 -38.57 30.16 -43.68
C ARG A 221 -37.90 31.50 -43.46
#